data_AF-A0A358AFN6-F1
#
_entry.id   AF-A0A358AFN6-F1
#
_cell.length_a   1.000
_cell.length_b   1.000
_cell.length_c   1.000
_cell.angle_alpha   90.00
_cell.angle_beta   90.00
_cell.angle_gamma   90.00
#
_symmetry.space_group_name_H-M   'P 1'
#
loop_
_entity.id
_entity.type
_entity.pdbx_description
1 polymer ?
#
loop_
_entity_poly.entity_id
_entity_poly.type
_entity_poly.pdbx_seq_one_letter_code
_entity_poly.pdbx_strand_id
1 'polypeptide(L)'
;MLYLDKFIYWVVILLPFSIAIAPAPMNVFMGFLIAAFLLKKLLKKEQLFKSDPVNIPLLFFFSVICLSAINSVSLYDTLKGGIFRVAQYIFIFYIVKEEVKDKAHLNKILFSLVLGAALASSNGIFQVVTGRDFIRGYQPILNIGLLRATASFKDANILGIYL
;
A
#
# COMPACT_ATOMS: atom_id res chain seq x y z
N MET A 1 -6.19 -16.03 19.34
CA MET A 1 -6.59 -16.00 17.91
C MET A 1 -7.65 -14.93 17.61
N LEU A 2 -8.77 -14.88 18.34
CA LEU A 2 -9.84 -13.88 18.11
C LEU A 2 -9.33 -12.42 18.03
N TYR A 3 -8.39 -12.04 18.91
CA TYR A 3 -7.79 -10.70 18.90
C TYR A 3 -6.92 -10.42 17.66
N LEU A 4 -6.20 -11.43 17.17
CA LEU A 4 -5.36 -11.30 15.98
C LEU A 4 -6.22 -11.19 14.71
N ASP A 5 -7.30 -11.97 14.63
CA ASP A 5 -8.27 -11.88 13.53
C ASP A 5 -8.99 -10.51 13.53
N LYS A 6 -9.34 -9.97 14.71
CA LYS A 6 -9.89 -8.62 14.85
C LYS A 6 -8.88 -7.54 14.46
N PHE A 7 -7.61 -7.70 14.84
CA PHE A 7 -6.56 -6.76 14.48
C PHE A 7 -6.37 -6.69 12.96
N ILE A 8 -6.20 -7.85 12.31
CA ILE A 8 -6.08 -7.95 10.84
C ILE A 8 -7.30 -7.30 10.16
N TYR A 9 -8.51 -7.61 10.64
CA TYR A 9 -9.75 -7.03 10.12
C TYR A 9 -9.72 -5.49 10.12
N TRP A 10 -9.36 -4.86 11.23
CA TRP A 10 -9.30 -3.40 11.31
C TRP A 10 -8.15 -2.80 10.50
N VAL A 11 -6.99 -3.45 10.49
CA VAL A 11 -5.83 -2.96 9.72
C VAL A 11 -6.12 -2.98 8.21
N VAL A 12 -6.79 -4.02 7.69
CA VAL A 12 -7.21 -4.07 6.28
C VAL A 12 -8.14 -2.90 5.94
N ILE A 13 -9.06 -2.54 6.85
CA ILE A 13 -9.95 -1.38 6.66
C ILE A 13 -9.17 -0.07 6.72
N LEU A 14 -8.21 0.10 7.64
CA LEU A 14 -7.48 1.36 7.81
C LEU A 14 -6.38 1.59 6.75
N LEU A 15 -5.94 0.54 6.07
CA LEU A 15 -4.83 0.61 5.12
C LEU A 15 -5.12 1.59 3.96
N PRO A 16 -6.27 1.53 3.23
CA PRO A 16 -6.58 2.50 2.17
C PRO A 16 -6.61 3.95 2.65
N PHE A 17 -7.19 4.21 3.83
CA PHE A 17 -7.22 5.55 4.42
C PHE A 17 -5.81 6.07 4.74
N SER A 18 -4.93 5.20 5.21
CA SER A 18 -3.55 5.56 5.56
C SER A 18 -2.70 5.99 4.36
N ILE A 19 -3.03 5.50 3.16
CA ILE A 19 -2.40 5.93 1.90
C ILE A 19 -2.62 7.44 1.68
N ALA A 20 -3.81 7.94 1.99
CA ALA A 20 -4.13 9.36 1.84
C ALA A 20 -3.30 10.23 2.82
N ILE A 21 -3.05 9.73 4.04
CA ILE A 21 -2.38 10.51 5.09
C ILE A 21 -0.89 10.69 4.82
N ALA A 22 -0.14 9.63 4.50
CA ALA A 22 1.28 9.65 4.14
C ALA A 22 1.84 8.26 3.77
N PRO A 23 2.96 8.21 3.01
CA PRO A 23 3.65 6.95 2.73
C PRO A 23 4.14 6.21 3.98
N ALA A 24 4.52 6.94 5.04
CA ALA A 24 5.03 6.35 6.27
C ALA A 24 3.96 5.55 7.04
N PRO A 25 2.78 6.10 7.40
CA PRO A 25 1.66 5.35 7.96
C PRO A 25 1.27 4.14 7.11
N MET A 26 1.17 4.30 5.79
CA MET A 26 0.88 3.19 4.87
C MET A 26 1.87 2.04 5.04
N ASN A 27 3.18 2.33 5.01
CA ASN A 27 4.21 1.30 5.15
C ASN A 27 4.16 0.62 6.52
N VAL A 28 3.85 1.37 7.60
CA VAL A 28 3.71 0.82 8.96
C VAL A 28 2.51 -0.12 9.04
N PHE A 29 1.34 0.28 8.55
CA PHE A 29 0.16 -0.59 8.54
C PHE A 29 0.34 -1.82 7.66
N MET A 30 0.99 -1.69 6.50
CA MET A 30 1.35 -2.84 5.67
C MET A 30 2.27 -3.81 6.43
N GLY A 31 3.30 -3.30 7.11
CA GLY A 31 4.21 -4.10 7.92
C GLY A 31 3.50 -4.84 9.04
N PHE A 32 2.64 -4.14 9.80
CA PHE A 32 1.83 -4.75 10.85
C PHE A 32 0.85 -5.80 10.32
N LEU A 33 0.23 -5.54 9.16
CA LEU A 33 -0.69 -6.48 8.53
C LEU A 33 0.03 -7.78 8.14
N ILE A 34 1.19 -7.66 7.50
CA ILE A 34 2.01 -8.82 7.10
C ILE A 34 2.49 -9.58 8.33
N ALA A 35 3.03 -8.89 9.34
CA ALA A 35 3.50 -9.53 10.57
C ALA A 35 2.37 -10.27 11.31
N ALA A 36 1.20 -9.64 11.46
CA ALA A 36 0.04 -10.24 12.09
C ALA A 36 -0.47 -11.46 11.29
N PHE A 37 -0.46 -11.39 9.97
CA PHE A 37 -0.87 -12.49 9.11
C PHE A 37 0.10 -13.68 9.18
N LEU A 38 1.41 -13.44 9.09
CA LEU A 38 2.42 -14.47 9.23
C LEU A 38 2.33 -15.14 10.61
N LEU A 39 2.14 -14.36 11.67
CA LEU A 39 1.92 -14.87 13.02
C LEU A 39 0.66 -15.74 13.09
N LYS A 40 -0.45 -15.32 12.45
CA LYS A 40 -1.69 -16.10 12.38
C LYS A 40 -1.45 -17.45 11.71
N LYS A 41 -0.77 -17.47 10.57
CA LYS A 41 -0.46 -18.69 9.81
C LYS A 41 0.46 -19.63 10.57
N LEU A 42 1.50 -19.09 11.22
CA LEU A 42 2.41 -19.86 12.06
C LEU A 42 1.67 -20.51 13.24
N LEU A 43 0.83 -19.76 13.95
CA LEU A 43 0.06 -20.26 15.10
C LEU A 43 -1.00 -21.30 14.69
N LYS A 44 -1.60 -21.15 13.51
CA LYS A 44 -2.59 -22.11 12.97
C LYS A 44 -1.95 -23.30 12.24
N LYS A 45 -0.63 -23.30 12.04
CA LYS A 45 0.11 -24.27 11.21
C LYS A 45 -0.51 -24.42 9.80
N GLU A 46 -1.01 -23.33 9.25
CA GLU A 46 -1.58 -23.30 7.90
C GLU A 46 -0.49 -22.97 6.88
N GLN A 47 -0.64 -23.49 5.66
CA GLN A 47 0.22 -23.11 4.54
C GLN A 47 0.06 -21.61 4.23
N LEU A 48 1.20 -20.96 3.96
CA LEU A 48 1.25 -19.53 3.62
C LEU A 48 0.60 -19.24 2.28
N PHE A 49 0.93 -20.03 1.25
CA PHE A 49 0.37 -19.89 -0.08
C PHE A 49 -0.34 -21.18 -0.50
N LYS A 50 -1.64 -21.07 -0.75
CA LYS A 50 -2.42 -22.16 -1.37
C LYS A 50 -2.28 -22.09 -2.89
N SER A 51 -2.14 -23.23 -3.56
CA SER A 51 -2.14 -23.32 -5.01
C SER A 51 -3.54 -23.00 -5.55
N ASP A 52 -3.69 -21.81 -6.12
CA ASP A 52 -4.95 -21.27 -6.64
C ASP A 52 -4.64 -20.60 -7.99
N PRO A 53 -5.57 -20.64 -8.97
CA PRO A 53 -5.40 -20.02 -10.29
C PRO A 53 -4.92 -18.56 -10.27
N VAL A 54 -5.20 -17.79 -9.21
CA VAL A 54 -4.72 -16.41 -9.07
C VAL A 54 -3.30 -16.34 -8.49
N ASN A 55 -2.95 -17.27 -7.60
CA ASN A 55 -1.67 -17.23 -6.88
C ASN A 55 -0.52 -17.74 -7.74
N ILE A 56 -0.78 -18.69 -8.65
CA ILE A 56 0.23 -19.26 -9.55
C ILE A 56 0.85 -18.18 -10.46
N PRO A 57 0.07 -17.36 -11.19
CA PRO A 57 0.62 -16.26 -11.98
C PRO A 57 1.40 -15.24 -11.14
N LEU A 58 0.94 -14.93 -9.93
CA LEU A 58 1.65 -14.01 -9.01
C LEU A 58 3.01 -14.56 -8.59
N LEU A 59 3.09 -15.85 -8.24
CA LEU A 59 4.34 -16.51 -7.88
C LEU A 59 5.28 -16.63 -9.08
N PHE A 60 4.75 -16.90 -10.27
CA PHE A 60 5.53 -16.90 -11.52
C PHE A 60 6.11 -15.51 -11.80
N PHE A 61 5.28 -14.47 -11.74
CA PHE A 61 5.71 -13.08 -11.89
C PHE A 61 6.81 -12.71 -10.88
N PHE A 62 6.62 -13.08 -9.62
CA PHE A 62 7.63 -12.86 -8.58
C PHE A 62 8.95 -13.58 -8.87
N SER A 63 8.87 -14.83 -9.36
CA SER A 63 10.05 -15.62 -9.73
C SER A 63 10.83 -14.96 -10.87
N VAL A 64 10.13 -14.45 -11.88
CA VAL A 64 10.74 -13.70 -12.99
C VAL A 64 11.45 -12.45 -12.49
N ILE A 65 10.88 -11.71 -11.54
CA ILE A 65 11.52 -10.54 -10.93
C ILE A 65 12.79 -10.93 -10.16
N CYS A 66 12.73 -12.00 -9.38
CA CYS A 66 13.90 -12.51 -8.67
C CYS A 66 15.02 -12.92 -9.64
N LEU A 67 14.68 -13.56 -10.77
CA LEU A 67 15.65 -13.89 -11.82
C LEU A 67 16.22 -12.64 -12.50
N SER A 68 15.37 -11.64 -12.76
CA SER A 68 15.80 -10.36 -13.33
C SER A 68 16.82 -9.63 -12.44
N ALA A 69 16.79 -9.86 -11.12
CA ALA A 69 17.72 -9.22 -10.19
C ALA A 69 19.18 -9.67 -10.36
N ILE A 70 19.42 -10.84 -10.97
CA ILE A 70 20.76 -11.35 -11.26
C ILE A 70 21.51 -10.45 -12.25
N ASN A 71 20.77 -9.80 -13.16
CA ASN A 71 21.34 -8.91 -14.17
C ASN A 71 21.40 -7.44 -13.72
N SER A 72 21.31 -7.18 -12.41
CA SER A 72 21.29 -5.83 -11.88
C SER A 72 22.67 -5.30 -11.51
N VAL A 73 22.90 -4.03 -11.81
CA VAL A 73 24.14 -3.29 -11.49
C VAL A 73 24.26 -3.02 -9.98
N SER A 74 23.13 -2.77 -9.30
CA SER A 74 23.08 -2.53 -7.84
C SER A 74 22.17 -3.53 -7.16
N LEU A 75 22.77 -4.53 -6.51
CA LEU A 75 22.04 -5.55 -5.76
C LEU A 75 21.24 -4.94 -4.60
N TYR A 76 21.79 -3.94 -3.90
CA TYR A 76 21.13 -3.32 -2.76
C TYR A 76 19.83 -2.63 -3.16
N ASP A 77 19.86 -1.81 -4.22
CA ASP A 77 18.68 -1.07 -4.68
C ASP A 77 17.63 -2.02 -5.26
N THR A 78 18.07 -3.09 -5.92
CA THR A 78 17.20 -4.12 -6.50
C THR A 78 16.49 -4.94 -5.43
N LEU A 79 17.19 -5.31 -4.37
CA LEU A 79 16.59 -6.05 -3.24
C LEU A 79 15.58 -5.18 -2.49
N LYS A 80 16.01 -3.96 -2.10
CA LYS A 80 15.19 -3.06 -1.27
C LYS A 80 14.03 -2.45 -2.04
N GLY A 81 14.30 -1.89 -3.22
CA GLY A 81 13.34 -1.17 -4.03
C GLY A 81 12.51 -2.07 -4.95
N GLY A 82 13.09 -3.17 -5.43
CA GLY A 82 12.43 -4.12 -6.33
C GLY A 82 11.80 -5.28 -5.57
N ILE A 83 12.61 -6.28 -5.20
CA ILE A 83 12.13 -7.58 -4.71
C ILE A 83 11.28 -7.44 -3.46
N PHE A 84 11.77 -6.78 -2.39
CA PHE A 84 11.02 -6.66 -1.15
C PHE A 84 9.75 -5.82 -1.31
N ARG A 85 9.76 -4.82 -2.19
CA ARG A 85 8.58 -4.00 -2.45
C ARG A 85 7.50 -4.77 -3.18
N VAL A 86 7.88 -5.54 -4.20
CA VAL A 86 6.94 -6.40 -4.93
C VAL A 86 6.42 -7.51 -4.02
N ALA A 87 7.30 -8.16 -3.23
CA ALA A 87 6.90 -9.15 -2.24
C ALA A 87 5.86 -8.56 -1.27
N GLN A 88 6.10 -7.35 -0.76
CA GLN A 88 5.16 -6.64 0.12
C GLN A 88 3.78 -6.51 -0.55
N TYR A 89 3.70 -6.05 -1.80
CA TYR A 89 2.42 -5.93 -2.50
C TYR A 89 1.73 -7.27 -2.76
N ILE A 90 2.49 -8.33 -3.11
CA ILE A 90 1.95 -9.69 -3.27
C ILE A 90 1.35 -10.19 -1.96
N PHE A 91 2.03 -9.98 -0.83
CA PHE A 91 1.50 -10.34 0.48
C PHE A 91 0.22 -9.56 0.79
N ILE A 92 0.19 -8.25 0.57
CA ILE A 92 -1.02 -7.45 0.82
C ILE A 92 -2.20 -7.96 -0.02
N PHE A 93 -1.99 -8.21 -1.31
CA PHE A 93 -3.01 -8.77 -2.19
C PHE A 93 -3.54 -10.11 -1.65
N TYR A 94 -2.64 -11.02 -1.28
CA TYR A 94 -2.99 -12.33 -0.76
C TYR A 94 -3.77 -12.24 0.56
N ILE A 95 -3.33 -11.38 1.48
CA ILE A 95 -4.00 -11.15 2.76
C ILE A 95 -5.42 -10.62 2.55
N VAL A 96 -5.60 -9.63 1.66
CA VAL A 96 -6.93 -9.08 1.36
C VAL A 96 -7.83 -10.16 0.76
N LYS A 97 -7.32 -10.96 -0.18
CA LYS A 97 -8.07 -12.08 -0.77
C LYS A 97 -8.55 -13.08 0.29
N GLU A 98 -7.71 -13.42 1.27
CA GLU A 98 -8.03 -14.45 2.28
C GLU A 98 -8.84 -13.91 3.47
N GLU A 99 -8.64 -12.64 3.86
CA GLU A 99 -9.22 -12.07 5.09
C GLU A 99 -10.52 -11.27 4.86
N VAL A 100 -10.86 -10.92 3.61
CA VAL A 100 -12.15 -10.30 3.31
C VAL A 100 -13.25 -11.36 3.37
N LYS A 101 -14.02 -11.31 4.47
CA LYS A 101 -15.01 -12.34 4.83
C LYS A 101 -16.35 -12.19 4.12
N ASP A 102 -16.84 -10.95 3.99
CA ASP A 102 -18.20 -10.67 3.54
C ASP A 102 -18.33 -9.30 2.86
N LYS A 103 -19.52 -9.06 2.30
CA LYS A 103 -19.87 -7.79 1.65
C LYS A 103 -19.83 -6.61 2.62
N ALA A 104 -20.13 -6.82 3.91
CA ALA A 104 -20.08 -5.75 4.91
C ALA A 104 -18.63 -5.30 5.19
N HIS A 105 -17.69 -6.23 5.24
CA HIS A 105 -16.26 -5.95 5.37
C HIS A 105 -15.76 -5.21 4.13
N LEU A 106 -16.12 -5.68 2.92
CA LEU A 106 -15.80 -4.99 1.68
C LEU A 106 -16.33 -3.55 1.67
N ASN A 107 -17.59 -3.34 2.08
CA ASN A 107 -18.19 -2.01 2.16
C ASN A 107 -17.42 -1.07 3.12
N LYS A 108 -16.91 -1.59 4.25
CA LYS A 108 -16.07 -0.81 5.18
C LYS A 108 -14.72 -0.42 4.56
N ILE A 109 -14.10 -1.33 3.80
CA ILE A 109 -12.85 -1.05 3.07
C ILE A 109 -13.10 0.03 2.01
N LEU A 110 -14.18 -0.09 1.24
CA LEU A 110 -14.55 0.90 0.22
C LEU A 110 -14.88 2.26 0.86
N PHE A 111 -15.61 2.27 1.97
CA PHE A 111 -15.91 3.50 2.70
C PHE A 111 -14.63 4.19 3.21
N SER A 112 -13.68 3.40 3.75
CA SER A 112 -12.35 3.90 4.15
C SER A 112 -11.57 4.50 2.98
N LEU A 113 -11.66 3.90 1.79
CA LEU A 113 -11.07 4.44 0.56
C LEU A 113 -11.71 5.78 0.17
N VAL A 114 -13.05 5.89 0.22
CA VAL A 114 -13.74 7.16 -0.06
C VAL A 114 -13.35 8.24 0.95
N LEU A 115 -13.26 7.91 2.25
CA LEU A 115 -12.79 8.84 3.27
C LEU A 115 -11.34 9.29 3.01
N GLY A 116 -10.47 8.36 2.60
CA GLY A 116 -9.09 8.66 2.24
C GLY A 116 -9.02 9.60 1.04
N ALA A 117 -9.80 9.33 -0.02
CA ALA A 117 -9.88 10.18 -1.19
C ALA A 117 -10.40 11.59 -0.82
N ALA A 118 -11.47 11.68 -0.04
CA ALA A 118 -12.02 12.95 0.42
C ALA A 118 -11.00 13.77 1.23
N LEU A 119 -10.23 13.12 2.11
CA LEU A 119 -9.16 13.76 2.87
C LEU A 119 -8.04 14.27 1.95
N ALA A 120 -7.56 13.43 1.03
CA ALA A 120 -6.50 13.80 0.09
C ALA A 120 -6.93 14.95 -0.83
N SER A 121 -8.15 14.91 -1.35
CA SER A 121 -8.72 15.99 -2.17
C SER A 121 -8.86 17.29 -1.39
N SER A 122 -9.38 17.23 -0.15
CA SER A 122 -9.51 18.41 0.71
C SER A 122 -8.13 19.02 1.04
N ASN A 123 -7.13 18.18 1.30
CA ASN A 123 -5.75 18.62 1.52
C ASN A 123 -5.14 19.28 0.29
N GLY A 124 -5.36 18.73 -0.91
CA GLY A 124 -4.91 19.32 -2.16
C GLY A 124 -5.55 20.69 -2.43
N ILE A 125 -6.86 20.83 -2.20
CA ILE A 125 -7.56 22.12 -2.35
C ILE A 125 -7.00 23.16 -1.36
N PHE A 126 -6.86 22.78 -0.09
CA PHE A 126 -6.30 23.65 0.94
C PHE A 126 -4.88 24.10 0.62
N GLN A 127 -4.05 23.19 0.10
CA GLN A 127 -2.67 23.46 -0.33
C GLN A 127 -2.59 24.53 -1.43
N VAL A 128 -3.51 24.49 -2.41
CA VAL A 128 -3.55 25.48 -3.49
C VAL A 128 -3.98 26.85 -2.97
N VAL A 129 -4.93 26.91 -2.02
CA VAL A 129 -5.45 28.18 -1.50
C VAL A 129 -4.50 28.85 -0.52
N THR A 130 -3.89 28.09 0.38
CA THR A 130 -3.06 28.64 1.48
C THR A 130 -1.56 28.58 1.20
N GLY A 131 -1.16 27.91 0.12
CA GLY A 131 0.24 27.69 -0.24
C GLY A 131 0.93 26.59 0.58
N ARG A 132 0.25 25.90 1.49
CA ARG A 132 0.78 24.76 2.27
C ARG A 132 -0.30 23.72 2.56
N ASP A 133 0.06 22.44 2.55
CA ASP A 133 -0.85 21.37 2.97
C ASP A 133 -0.95 21.30 4.51
N PHE A 134 -2.11 20.90 5.05
CA PHE A 134 -2.35 20.93 6.51
C PHE A 134 -1.82 19.71 7.27
N ILE A 135 -1.36 18.66 6.56
CA ILE A 135 -0.85 17.43 7.18
C ILE A 135 0.68 17.47 7.30
N ARG A 136 1.37 17.92 6.25
CA ARG A 136 2.83 17.83 6.11
C ARG A 136 3.51 19.18 5.86
N GLY A 137 2.74 20.22 5.52
CA GLY A 137 3.27 21.55 5.23
C GLY A 137 3.97 21.69 3.87
N TYR A 138 3.77 20.75 2.95
CA TYR A 138 4.28 20.83 1.58
C TYR A 138 3.66 21.99 0.83
N GLN A 139 4.50 22.68 0.07
CA GLN A 139 4.08 23.77 -0.80
C GLN A 139 3.66 23.22 -2.17
N PRO A 140 2.72 23.87 -2.86
CA PRO A 140 2.42 23.55 -4.24
C PRO A 140 3.65 23.80 -5.11
N ILE A 141 3.80 22.98 -6.16
CA ILE A 141 4.93 23.06 -7.08
C ILE A 141 4.45 23.63 -8.41
N LEU A 142 5.22 24.56 -8.98
CA LEU A 142 4.98 25.02 -10.35
C LEU A 142 5.51 23.96 -11.32
N ASN A 143 4.62 23.37 -12.11
CA ASN A 143 4.97 22.36 -13.11
C ASN A 143 4.28 22.66 -14.44
N ILE A 144 5.07 22.83 -15.51
CA ILE A 144 4.62 23.26 -16.85
C ILE A 144 3.82 24.58 -16.79
N GLY A 145 4.30 25.55 -15.99
CA GLY A 145 3.63 26.85 -15.82
C GLY A 145 2.32 26.83 -15.02
N LEU A 146 1.89 25.65 -14.53
CA LEU A 146 0.69 25.50 -13.71
C LEU A 146 1.07 25.21 -12.25
N LEU A 147 0.38 25.87 -11.32
CA LEU A 147 0.51 25.57 -9.89
C LEU A 147 -0.18 24.23 -9.61
N ARG A 148 0.58 23.21 -9.21
CA ARG A 148 0.07 21.86 -8.93
C ARG A 148 0.12 21.55 -7.44
N ALA A 149 -1.01 21.07 -6.94
CA ALA A 149 -1.07 20.41 -5.64
C ALA A 149 -0.24 19.13 -5.68
N THR A 150 0.62 18.94 -4.69
CA THR A 150 1.38 17.71 -4.48
C THR A 150 0.67 16.79 -3.48
N ALA A 151 -0.31 17.33 -2.75
CA ALA A 151 -1.20 16.64 -1.81
C ALA A 151 -0.45 15.69 -0.89
N SER A 152 -0.55 14.39 -1.14
CA SER A 152 0.03 13.36 -0.27
C SER A 152 1.52 13.08 -0.50
N PHE A 153 2.10 13.71 -1.51
CA PHE A 153 3.44 13.47 -2.00
C PHE A 153 4.26 14.76 -2.03
N LYS A 154 5.58 14.63 -2.04
CA LYS A 154 6.47 15.79 -2.11
C LYS A 154 6.43 16.44 -3.49
N ASP A 155 6.41 15.63 -4.54
CA ASP A 155 6.45 16.06 -5.92
C ASP A 155 5.12 15.82 -6.64
N ALA A 156 4.82 16.65 -7.64
CA ALA A 156 3.64 16.46 -8.49
C ALA A 156 3.90 15.30 -9.47
N ASN A 157 2.89 14.46 -9.69
CA ASN A 157 2.93 13.39 -10.70
C ASN A 157 4.07 12.37 -10.52
N ILE A 158 4.41 11.98 -9.28
CA ILE A 158 5.41 10.93 -9.02
C ILE A 158 5.14 9.65 -9.83
N LEU A 159 3.87 9.26 -9.97
CA LEU A 159 3.47 8.10 -10.78
C LEU A 159 3.86 8.23 -12.26
N GLY A 160 3.81 9.43 -12.84
CA GLY A 160 4.22 9.68 -14.22
C GLY A 160 5.73 9.85 -14.41
N ILE A 161 6.55 9.81 -13.35
CA ILE A 161 8.02 9.74 -13.46
C ILE A 161 8.48 8.28 -13.66
N TYR A 162 7.65 7.31 -13.24
CA TYR A 162 7.95 5.88 -13.28
C TYR A 162 7.27 5.13 -14.45
N LEU A 163 6.54 5.84 -15.31
CA LEU A 163 5.87 5.36 -16.52
C LEU A 163 6.41 6.10 -17.74
#